data_AF-A0AAW9FR77-F1
#
_entry.id   AF-A0AAW9FR77-F1
#
_cell.length_a   1.000
_cell.length_b   1.000
_cell.length_c   1.000
_cell.angle_alpha   90.00
_cell.angle_beta   90.00
_cell.angle_gamma   90.00
#
_symmetry.space_group_name_H-M   'P 1'
#
loop_
_entity.id
_entity.type
_entity.pdbx_description
1 polymer ?
#
loop_
_entity_poly.entity_id
_entity_poly.type
_entity_poly.pdbx_seq_one_letter_code
_entity_poly.pdbx_strand_id
1 'polypeptide(L)'
;ETSLGVKNGMIAHVTEAAPNRIVAVVGEGDQRRQVIVEQRFYSNLDHGYATTIHKSQGATVDRVKVLASLSLDRHLTYVAMTRHREDLQLYYGTRSFAFNGGLAKVFSRKNAKETTLDYERGKLYREALRFAESRGLNIIQVARTLVRDRLDWTLRQKTKLVDLGQRLADFAERLGLHHPLKTQTMEAVPMVAGIKTFSGSVEDTVENKLDTDPTLRRQWEEVSTRFAYVFADPEAAFRAMNFDAVLVDKETAKLALQTLTTAPASIGPLRGK
;
A
#
# COMPACT_ATOMS: atom_id res chain seq x y z
N GLU A 1 35.79 -0.58 -8.04
CA GLU A 1 37.01 -0.97 -7.32
C GLU A 1 36.91 -0.51 -5.86
N THR A 2 37.12 -1.39 -4.89
CA THR A 2 36.89 -1.12 -3.43
C THR A 2 38.19 -0.83 -2.67
N SER A 3 39.30 -0.62 -3.40
CA SER A 3 40.66 -0.51 -2.88
C SER A 3 40.87 0.65 -1.88
N LEU A 4 40.07 1.72 -2.00
CA LEU A 4 40.15 2.89 -1.11
C LEU A 4 39.45 2.69 0.24
N GLY A 5 38.68 1.61 0.42
CA GLY A 5 37.91 1.35 1.64
C GLY A 5 36.84 2.41 1.95
N VAL A 6 36.43 3.19 0.96
CA VAL A 6 35.39 4.23 1.09
C VAL A 6 34.02 3.67 0.72
N LYS A 7 32.97 4.19 1.37
CA LYS A 7 31.58 3.80 1.11
C LYS A 7 30.83 4.94 0.44
N ASN A 8 29.75 4.62 -0.28
CA ASN A 8 28.86 5.64 -0.84
C ASN A 8 28.27 6.50 0.29
N GLY A 9 28.26 7.81 0.12
CA GLY A 9 27.78 8.79 1.10
C GLY A 9 28.81 9.20 2.16
N MET A 10 30.03 8.66 2.12
CA MET A 10 31.11 9.03 3.03
C MET A 10 31.65 10.43 2.70
N ILE A 11 31.66 11.33 3.68
CA ILE A 11 32.18 12.69 3.54
C ILE A 11 33.66 12.71 3.91
N ALA A 12 34.45 13.47 3.15
CA ALA A 12 35.88 13.63 3.35
C ALA A 12 36.26 15.12 3.34
N HIS A 13 37.26 15.50 4.13
CA HIS A 13 37.84 16.83 4.10
C HIS A 13 39.10 16.83 3.23
N VAL A 14 39.11 17.60 2.14
CA VAL A 14 40.28 17.71 1.26
C VAL A 14 41.37 18.52 1.97
N THR A 15 42.57 17.98 2.07
CA THR A 15 43.75 18.66 2.64
C THR A 15 44.70 19.15 1.57
N GLU A 16 44.81 18.42 0.45
CA GLU A 16 45.63 18.81 -0.69
C GLU A 16 44.91 18.47 -1.99
N ALA A 17 45.04 19.34 -2.98
CA ALA A 17 44.48 19.16 -4.32
C ALA A 17 45.55 19.46 -5.37
N ALA A 18 45.72 18.53 -6.31
CA ALA A 18 46.61 18.63 -7.45
C ALA A 18 45.86 18.15 -8.72
N PRO A 19 46.37 18.42 -9.93
CA PRO A 19 45.78 17.88 -11.15
C PRO A 19 45.63 16.35 -11.06
N ASN A 20 44.41 15.84 -11.28
CA ASN A 20 44.05 14.42 -11.25
C ASN A 20 44.25 13.69 -9.90
N ARG A 21 44.56 14.40 -8.81
CA ARG A 21 44.82 13.79 -7.50
C ARG A 21 44.35 14.69 -6.36
N ILE A 22 43.62 14.10 -5.41
CA ILE A 22 43.31 14.75 -4.14
C ILE A 22 43.77 13.88 -2.97
N VAL A 23 44.09 14.55 -1.87
CA VAL A 23 44.34 13.95 -0.58
C VAL A 23 43.23 14.41 0.34
N ALA A 24 42.49 13.46 0.91
CA ALA A 24 41.37 13.76 1.78
C ALA A 24 41.42 12.95 3.07
N VAL A 25 40.98 13.55 4.16
CA VAL A 25 40.83 12.88 5.45
C VAL A 25 39.38 12.43 5.61
N VAL A 26 39.20 11.19 6.02
CA VAL A 26 37.90 10.54 6.20
C VAL A 26 37.76 10.04 7.64
N GLY A 27 36.57 10.13 8.22
CA GLY A 27 36.27 9.68 9.57
C GLY A 27 36.39 10.77 10.64
N GLU A 28 35.95 10.46 11.86
CA GLU A 28 35.98 11.35 13.02
C GLU A 28 36.74 10.69 14.18
N GLY A 29 37.31 11.50 15.06
CA GLY A 29 38.11 11.04 16.21
C GLY A 29 39.24 10.08 15.81
N ASP A 30 39.31 8.94 16.49
CA ASP A 30 40.36 7.93 16.33
C ASP A 30 40.26 7.14 15.01
N GLN A 31 39.16 7.27 14.27
CA GLN A 31 38.98 6.62 12.96
C GLN A 31 39.39 7.50 11.78
N ARG A 32 40.03 8.66 12.06
CA ARG A 32 40.55 9.53 11.01
C ARG A 32 41.66 8.83 10.24
N ARG A 33 41.47 8.70 8.93
CA ARG A 33 42.47 8.17 8.00
C ARG A 33 42.59 9.03 6.76
N GLN A 34 43.79 9.05 6.21
CA GLN A 34 44.08 9.72 4.95
C GLN A 34 43.74 8.78 3.78
N VAL A 35 43.12 9.34 2.76
CA VAL A 35 42.76 8.65 1.52
C VAL A 35 43.29 9.47 0.36
N ILE A 36 44.07 8.82 -0.50
CA ILE A 36 44.56 9.42 -1.73
C ILE A 36 43.63 8.97 -2.84
N VAL A 37 42.97 9.92 -3.48
CA VAL A 37 42.05 9.66 -4.58
C VAL A 37 42.68 10.17 -5.86
N GLU A 38 42.97 9.25 -6.77
CA GLU A 38 43.44 9.59 -8.11
C GLU A 38 42.30 9.39 -9.10
N GLN A 39 42.02 10.41 -9.91
CA GLN A 39 40.83 10.45 -10.77
C GLN A 39 40.80 9.29 -11.78
N ARG A 40 41.98 8.80 -12.21
CA ARG A 40 42.12 7.65 -13.11
C ARG A 40 41.58 6.34 -12.53
N PHE A 41 41.62 6.19 -11.20
CA PHE A 41 41.18 4.98 -10.50
C PHE A 41 39.84 5.16 -9.81
N TYR A 42 39.44 6.41 -9.54
CA TYR A 42 38.20 6.72 -8.84
C TYR A 42 37.58 8.02 -9.33
N SER A 43 36.51 7.91 -10.13
CA SER A 43 35.80 9.03 -10.75
C SER A 43 34.50 9.44 -10.04
N ASN A 44 34.06 8.68 -9.03
CA ASN A 44 32.78 8.90 -8.35
C ASN A 44 32.94 9.84 -7.15
N LEU A 45 33.20 11.12 -7.43
CA LEU A 45 33.39 12.14 -6.40
C LEU A 45 32.50 13.36 -6.67
N ASP A 46 31.76 13.78 -5.65
CA ASP A 46 30.89 14.96 -5.67
C ASP A 46 31.33 15.95 -4.59
N HIS A 47 30.98 17.23 -4.76
CA HIS A 47 31.13 18.22 -3.70
C HIS A 47 30.19 17.94 -2.52
N GLY A 48 30.74 17.90 -1.31
CA GLY A 48 30.00 17.62 -0.08
C GLY A 48 29.35 18.82 0.61
N TYR A 49 29.38 20.02 0.02
CA TYR A 49 28.89 21.26 0.67
C TYR A 49 27.39 21.24 0.99
N ALA A 50 26.60 20.60 0.13
CA ALA A 50 25.18 20.41 0.32
C ALA A 50 24.83 18.98 -0.08
N THR A 51 24.08 18.30 0.78
CA THR A 51 23.68 16.92 0.55
C THR A 51 22.18 16.79 0.63
N THR A 52 21.62 15.88 -0.16
CA THR A 52 20.21 15.54 -0.07
C THR A 52 19.91 14.82 1.24
N ILE A 53 18.71 15.02 1.78
CA ILE A 53 18.25 14.41 3.05
C ILE A 53 18.44 12.89 3.05
N HIS A 54 18.25 12.24 1.89
CA HIS A 54 18.44 10.79 1.74
C HIS A 54 19.91 10.34 1.85
N LYS A 55 20.85 11.15 1.35
CA LYS A 55 22.29 10.84 1.41
C LYS A 55 22.87 11.08 2.82
N SER A 56 22.24 11.92 3.65
CA SER A 56 22.67 12.21 5.03
C SER A 56 21.95 11.38 6.10
N GLN A 57 21.22 10.34 5.71
CA GLN A 57 20.48 9.52 6.67
C GLN A 57 21.45 8.79 7.62
N GLY A 58 21.27 8.98 8.92
CA GLY A 58 22.11 8.38 9.97
C GLY A 58 23.23 9.27 10.48
N ALA A 59 23.51 10.39 9.82
CA ALA A 59 24.43 11.41 10.33
C ALA A 59 23.73 12.27 11.40
N THR A 60 24.48 12.65 12.43
CA THR A 60 24.06 13.61 13.45
C THR A 60 25.08 14.73 13.43
N VAL A 61 24.63 15.95 13.14
CA VAL A 61 25.50 17.12 12.91
C VAL A 61 25.08 18.18 13.91
N ASP A 62 26.03 18.97 14.41
CA ASP A 62 25.70 19.92 15.48
C ASP A 62 24.79 21.05 14.97
N ARG A 63 25.04 21.54 13.75
CA ARG A 63 24.25 22.60 13.11
C ARG A 63 23.77 22.17 11.73
N VAL A 64 22.47 22.33 11.46
CA VAL A 64 21.86 21.93 10.18
C VAL A 64 21.20 23.13 9.51
N LYS A 65 21.47 23.31 8.21
CA LYS A 65 20.78 24.27 7.35
C LYS A 65 19.96 23.52 6.32
N VAL A 66 18.64 23.63 6.39
CA VAL A 66 17.71 22.95 5.49
C VAL A 66 17.16 23.95 4.47
N LEU A 67 17.33 23.67 3.18
CA LEU A 67 16.62 24.38 2.13
C LEU A 67 15.34 23.61 1.79
N ALA A 68 14.19 24.20 2.10
CA ALA A 68 12.90 23.60 1.84
C ALA A 68 12.44 23.81 0.40
N SER A 69 12.05 22.71 -0.25
CA SER A 69 11.35 22.68 -1.52
C SER A 69 9.89 22.24 -1.35
N LEU A 70 9.08 22.45 -2.38
CA LEU A 70 7.67 22.00 -2.40
C LEU A 70 7.49 20.48 -2.49
N SER A 71 8.59 19.74 -2.73
CA SER A 71 8.61 18.27 -2.77
C SER A 71 8.82 17.65 -1.39
N LEU A 72 9.08 18.45 -0.36
CA LEU A 72 9.14 17.96 1.02
C LEU A 72 7.76 17.47 1.47
N ASP A 73 7.81 16.39 2.23
CA ASP A 73 6.67 15.82 2.91
C ASP A 73 6.95 15.70 4.41
N ARG A 74 6.00 15.17 5.16
CA ARG A 74 6.12 14.99 6.61
C ARG A 74 7.34 14.15 7.02
N HIS A 75 7.66 13.11 6.26
CA HIS A 75 8.73 12.18 6.61
C HIS A 75 10.11 12.79 6.33
N LEU A 76 10.29 13.39 5.16
CA LEU A 76 11.53 14.07 4.81
C LEU A 76 11.77 15.31 5.67
N THR A 77 10.72 16.04 6.00
CA THR A 77 10.80 17.19 6.92
C THR A 77 11.25 16.73 8.30
N TYR A 78 10.63 15.68 8.85
CA TYR A 78 11.05 15.11 10.13
C TYR A 78 12.51 14.65 10.11
N VAL A 79 12.91 13.92 9.06
CA VAL A 79 14.28 13.41 8.94
C VAL A 79 15.29 14.53 8.74
N ALA A 80 14.96 15.61 8.04
CA ALA A 80 15.86 16.75 7.87
C ALA A 80 15.99 17.54 9.18
N MET A 81 14.86 17.75 9.86
CA MET A 81 14.80 18.60 11.04
C MET A 81 15.33 17.92 12.30
N THR A 82 15.37 16.60 12.40
CA THR A 82 15.87 15.89 13.60
C THR A 82 17.36 15.55 13.55
N ARG A 83 18.11 16.09 12.57
CA ARG A 83 19.55 15.82 12.38
C ARG A 83 20.46 16.71 13.22
N HIS A 84 19.94 17.84 13.70
CA HIS A 84 20.71 18.82 14.47
C HIS A 84 20.83 18.40 15.94
N ARG A 85 21.96 18.71 16.57
CA ARG A 85 22.10 18.63 18.03
C ARG A 85 21.87 19.97 18.71
N GLU A 86 22.39 21.04 18.10
CA GLU A 86 22.43 22.36 18.73
C GLU A 86 21.53 23.37 18.01
N ASP A 87 21.61 23.44 16.68
CA ASP A 87 20.97 24.52 15.92
C ASP A 87 20.41 24.05 14.57
N LEU A 88 19.26 24.61 14.19
CA LEU A 88 18.59 24.35 12.92
C LEU A 88 18.09 25.64 12.28
N GLN A 89 18.49 25.85 11.02
CA GLN A 89 17.99 26.94 10.20
C GLN A 89 17.23 26.40 9.00
N LEU A 90 16.00 26.87 8.80
CA LEU A 90 15.16 26.51 7.67
C LEU A 90 15.04 27.68 6.70
N TYR A 91 15.42 27.45 5.45
CA TYR A 91 15.33 28.40 4.35
C TYR A 91 14.25 27.94 3.38
N TYR A 92 13.40 28.84 2.90
CA TYR A 92 12.32 28.50 1.96
C TYR A 92 11.95 29.69 1.09
N GLY A 93 11.41 29.40 -0.10
CA GLY A 93 10.93 30.44 -1.02
C GLY A 93 9.56 30.98 -0.59
N THR A 94 9.50 32.19 -0.05
CA THR A 94 8.27 32.79 0.50
C THR A 94 7.09 32.75 -0.48
N ARG A 95 7.32 33.16 -1.74
CA ARG A 95 6.27 33.18 -2.78
C ARG A 95 5.75 31.79 -3.12
N SER A 96 6.66 30.83 -3.32
CA SER A 96 6.31 29.44 -3.68
C SER A 96 5.49 28.76 -2.60
N PHE A 97 5.88 28.93 -1.34
CA PHE A 97 5.15 28.36 -0.21
C PHE A 97 3.83 29.08 0.04
N ALA A 98 3.76 30.41 -0.11
CA ALA A 98 2.50 31.15 0.00
C ALA A 98 1.45 30.64 -0.99
N PHE A 99 1.82 30.42 -2.26
CA PHE A 99 0.91 29.90 -3.28
C PHE A 99 0.43 28.46 -3.00
N ASN A 100 1.23 27.66 -2.28
CA ASN A 100 0.95 26.27 -1.97
C ASN A 100 0.26 26.04 -0.61
N GLY A 101 -0.20 27.13 0.04
CA GLY A 101 -0.90 27.09 1.33
C GLY A 101 0.01 27.07 2.55
N GLY A 102 1.27 27.49 2.40
CA GLY A 102 2.24 27.69 3.48
C GLY A 102 3.06 26.46 3.84
N LEU A 103 4.07 26.68 4.69
CA LEU A 103 4.97 25.63 5.19
C LEU A 103 4.21 24.48 5.85
N ALA A 104 3.27 24.80 6.75
CA ALA A 104 2.52 23.79 7.49
C ALA A 104 1.78 22.83 6.56
N LYS A 105 1.08 23.35 5.53
CA LYS A 105 0.35 22.53 4.56
C LYS A 105 1.26 21.67 3.69
N VAL A 106 2.44 22.16 3.31
CA VAL A 106 3.41 21.39 2.51
C VAL A 106 4.03 20.29 3.37
N PHE A 107 4.49 20.64 4.57
CA PHE A 107 5.17 19.71 5.48
C PHE A 107 4.24 18.70 6.13
N SER A 108 2.94 18.98 6.26
CA SER A 108 1.98 18.03 6.82
C SER A 108 1.57 16.92 5.83
N ARG A 109 1.97 17.02 4.55
CA ARG A 109 1.59 16.05 3.52
C ARG A 109 2.10 14.67 3.89
N LYS A 110 1.16 13.73 4.01
CA LYS A 110 1.44 12.30 4.17
C LYS A 110 1.54 11.71 2.77
N ASN A 111 2.69 11.89 2.13
CA ASN A 111 3.02 11.11 0.93
C ASN A 111 3.32 9.68 1.40
N ALA A 112 2.26 8.90 1.62
CA ALA A 112 2.41 7.48 1.90
C ALA A 112 3.09 6.84 0.68
N LYS A 113 4.04 5.93 0.95
CA LYS A 113 4.52 5.04 -0.11
C LYS A 113 3.36 4.11 -0.43
N GLU A 114 2.54 4.49 -1.39
CA GLU A 114 1.44 3.70 -1.86
C GLU A 114 1.98 2.64 -2.82
N THR A 115 1.44 1.44 -2.69
CA THR A 115 1.68 0.35 -3.63
C THR A 115 0.49 0.25 -4.56
N THR A 116 0.69 -0.24 -5.79
CA THR A 116 -0.43 -0.40 -6.75
C THR A 116 -1.54 -1.31 -6.23
N LEU A 117 -1.23 -2.22 -5.30
CA LEU A 117 -2.20 -3.09 -4.61
C LEU A 117 -3.13 -2.30 -3.66
N ASP A 118 -2.69 -1.17 -3.11
CA ASP A 118 -3.54 -0.32 -2.25
C ASP A 118 -4.72 0.27 -3.04
N TYR A 119 -4.60 0.30 -4.37
CA TYR A 119 -5.60 0.77 -5.30
C TYR A 119 -6.40 -0.34 -5.98
N GLU A 120 -6.14 -1.62 -5.70
CA GLU A 120 -6.81 -2.77 -6.34
C GLU A 120 -8.35 -2.70 -6.21
N ARG A 121 -8.84 -2.18 -5.08
CA ARG A 121 -10.27 -2.02 -4.79
C ARG A 121 -10.73 -0.56 -4.81
N GLY A 122 -9.87 0.36 -5.24
CA GLY A 122 -10.16 1.78 -5.27
C GLY A 122 -11.15 2.14 -6.37
N LYS A 123 -12.01 3.15 -6.13
CA LYS A 123 -12.97 3.66 -7.14
C LYS A 123 -12.28 4.11 -8.45
N LEU A 124 -11.02 4.55 -8.34
CA LEU A 124 -10.20 5.04 -9.46
C LEU A 124 -9.47 3.92 -10.23
N TYR A 125 -9.54 2.66 -9.78
CA TYR A 125 -8.80 1.55 -10.41
C TYR A 125 -9.19 1.38 -11.88
N ARG A 126 -10.48 1.50 -12.22
CA ARG A 126 -10.97 1.43 -13.60
C ARG A 126 -10.47 2.58 -14.47
N GLU A 127 -10.36 3.78 -13.92
CA GLU A 127 -9.84 4.95 -14.65
C GLU A 127 -8.34 4.84 -14.89
N ALA A 128 -7.60 4.34 -13.90
CA ALA A 128 -6.17 4.04 -14.04
C ALA A 128 -5.91 2.95 -15.10
N LEU A 129 -6.76 1.90 -15.17
CA LEU A 129 -6.69 0.87 -16.22
C LEU A 129 -6.92 1.47 -17.62
N ARG A 130 -7.93 2.33 -17.79
CA ARG A 130 -8.18 3.03 -19.07
C ARG A 130 -7.05 3.95 -19.48
N PHE A 131 -6.45 4.66 -18.52
CA PHE A 131 -5.27 5.49 -18.77
C PHE A 131 -4.08 4.64 -19.23
N ALA A 132 -3.82 3.50 -18.59
CA ALA A 132 -2.77 2.58 -19.00
C ALA A 132 -3.01 1.99 -20.41
N GLU A 133 -4.25 1.60 -20.73
CA GLU A 133 -4.63 1.15 -22.08
C GLU A 133 -4.36 2.22 -23.14
N SER A 134 -4.69 3.50 -22.86
CA SER A 134 -4.44 4.61 -23.79
C SER A 134 -2.96 4.90 -24.04
N ARG A 135 -2.07 4.46 -23.14
CA ARG A 135 -0.61 4.57 -23.26
C ARG A 135 0.03 3.32 -23.87
N GLY A 136 -0.77 2.39 -24.38
CA GLY A 136 -0.31 1.17 -25.05
C GLY A 136 0.04 0.03 -24.09
N LEU A 137 -0.23 0.18 -22.79
CA LEU A 137 -0.08 -0.89 -21.81
C LEU A 137 -1.37 -1.74 -21.82
N ASN A 138 -1.46 -2.65 -22.79
CA ASN A 138 -2.61 -3.55 -22.93
C ASN A 138 -2.67 -4.55 -21.76
N ILE A 139 -3.40 -4.20 -20.71
CA ILE A 139 -3.54 -5.02 -19.50
C ILE A 139 -4.14 -6.38 -19.82
N ILE A 140 -4.97 -6.52 -20.86
CA ILE A 140 -5.48 -7.83 -21.32
C ILE A 140 -4.35 -8.72 -21.87
N GLN A 141 -3.36 -8.14 -22.57
CA GLN A 141 -2.17 -8.89 -23.01
C GLN A 141 -1.30 -9.26 -21.80
N VAL A 142 -1.08 -8.32 -20.87
CA VAL A 142 -0.29 -8.57 -19.64
C VAL A 142 -0.94 -9.60 -18.73
N ALA A 143 -2.26 -9.58 -18.57
CA ALA A 143 -3.01 -10.58 -17.82
C ALA A 143 -2.96 -11.95 -18.49
N ARG A 144 -3.09 -12.00 -19.83
CA ARG A 144 -2.93 -13.26 -20.59
C ARG A 144 -1.51 -13.81 -20.49
N THR A 145 -0.48 -12.97 -20.52
CA THR A 145 0.91 -13.42 -20.31
C THR A 145 1.14 -13.86 -18.88
N LEU A 146 0.63 -13.15 -17.86
CA LEU A 146 0.78 -13.56 -16.45
C LEU A 146 0.09 -14.90 -16.15
N VAL A 147 -1.12 -15.12 -16.70
CA VAL A 147 -1.83 -16.40 -16.55
C VAL A 147 -1.08 -17.53 -17.25
N ARG A 148 -0.55 -17.28 -18.47
CA ARG A 148 0.31 -18.24 -19.17
C ARG A 148 1.60 -18.52 -18.42
N ASP A 149 2.30 -17.49 -17.94
CA ASP A 149 3.54 -17.64 -17.17
C ASP A 149 3.30 -18.43 -15.88
N ARG A 150 2.15 -18.23 -15.22
CA ARG A 150 1.78 -19.01 -14.04
C ARG A 150 1.51 -20.47 -14.38
N LEU A 151 0.80 -20.74 -15.47
CA LEU A 151 0.58 -22.10 -15.98
C LEU A 151 1.92 -22.76 -16.36
N ASP A 152 2.76 -22.09 -17.13
CA ASP A 152 4.08 -22.57 -17.54
C ASP A 152 5.01 -22.78 -16.35
N TRP A 153 4.91 -21.95 -15.32
CA TRP A 153 5.64 -22.15 -14.06
C TRP A 153 5.14 -23.40 -13.34
N THR A 154 3.83 -23.61 -13.23
CA THR A 154 3.27 -24.83 -12.60
C THR A 154 3.62 -26.10 -13.37
N LEU A 155 3.59 -26.05 -14.70
CA LEU A 155 4.01 -27.15 -15.57
C LEU A 155 5.50 -27.46 -15.39
N ARG A 156 6.35 -26.42 -15.29
CA ARG A 156 7.79 -26.56 -14.99
C ARG A 156 8.07 -27.10 -13.58
N GLN A 157 7.25 -26.77 -12.59
CA GLN A 157 7.38 -27.39 -11.25
C GLN A 157 7.01 -28.86 -11.30
N LYS A 158 5.96 -29.22 -12.05
CA LYS A 158 5.57 -30.62 -12.24
C LYS A 158 6.68 -31.43 -12.91
N THR A 159 7.31 -30.91 -13.97
CA THR A 159 8.43 -31.62 -14.62
C THR A 159 9.66 -31.75 -13.72
N LYS A 160 9.97 -30.72 -12.92
CA LYS A 160 11.05 -30.82 -11.91
C LYS A 160 10.75 -31.84 -10.82
N LEU A 161 9.49 -31.94 -10.36
CA LEU A 161 9.08 -32.95 -9.38
C LEU A 161 9.16 -34.37 -9.95
N VAL A 162 8.81 -34.54 -11.23
CA VAL A 162 8.95 -35.82 -11.94
C VAL A 162 10.43 -36.20 -12.09
N ASP A 163 11.30 -35.29 -12.52
CA ASP A 163 12.75 -35.52 -12.62
C ASP A 163 13.38 -35.83 -11.26
N LEU A 164 12.98 -35.11 -10.20
CA LEU A 164 13.43 -35.40 -8.83
C LEU A 164 12.95 -36.78 -8.36
N GLY A 165 11.71 -37.15 -8.69
CA GLY A 165 11.15 -38.47 -8.39
C GLY A 165 11.87 -39.60 -9.10
N GLN A 166 12.23 -39.41 -10.37
CA GLN A 166 13.03 -40.37 -11.14
C GLN A 166 14.44 -40.53 -10.56
N ARG A 167 15.13 -39.42 -10.24
CA ARG A 167 16.46 -39.48 -9.61
C ARG A 167 16.44 -40.13 -8.23
N LEU A 168 15.37 -39.93 -7.46
CA LEU A 168 15.17 -40.60 -6.18
C LEU A 168 14.89 -42.09 -6.36
N ALA A 169 14.13 -42.48 -7.38
CA ALA A 169 13.91 -43.88 -7.73
C ALA A 169 15.21 -44.58 -8.15
N ASP A 170 16.02 -43.96 -9.01
CA ASP A 170 17.33 -44.48 -9.43
C ASP A 170 18.30 -44.60 -8.24
N PHE A 171 18.24 -43.66 -7.30
CA PHE A 171 19.03 -43.71 -6.06
C PHE A 171 18.55 -44.81 -5.11
N ALA A 172 17.24 -45.05 -5.02
CA ALA A 172 16.65 -46.12 -4.23
C ALA A 172 16.96 -47.51 -4.81
N GLU A 173 16.97 -47.65 -6.14
CA GLU A 173 17.40 -48.87 -6.84
C GLU A 173 18.89 -49.16 -6.58
N ARG A 174 19.74 -48.13 -6.62
CA ARG A 174 21.17 -48.26 -6.28
C ARG A 174 21.42 -48.65 -4.81
N LEU A 175 20.49 -48.34 -3.91
CA LEU A 175 20.54 -48.76 -2.50
C LEU A 175 19.83 -50.09 -2.22
N GLY A 176 19.25 -50.77 -3.22
CA GLY A 176 18.56 -52.05 -3.07
C GLY A 176 17.21 -51.97 -2.34
N LEU A 177 16.61 -50.78 -2.23
CA LEU A 177 15.34 -50.56 -1.55
C LEU A 177 14.17 -50.73 -2.52
N HIS A 178 13.79 -51.99 -2.78
CA HIS A 178 12.57 -52.30 -3.54
C HIS A 178 11.34 -52.27 -2.62
N HIS A 179 10.53 -51.22 -2.72
CA HIS A 179 9.14 -51.26 -2.26
C HIS A 179 8.25 -50.43 -3.19
N PRO A 180 7.14 -50.97 -3.72
CA PRO A 180 6.15 -50.17 -4.42
C PRO A 180 5.45 -49.26 -3.40
N LEU A 181 5.64 -47.95 -3.51
CA LEU A 181 4.97 -46.98 -2.65
C LEU A 181 3.47 -46.97 -2.92
N LYS A 182 2.71 -47.54 -1.99
CA LYS A 182 1.28 -47.25 -1.81
C LYS A 182 1.16 -45.77 -1.44
N THR A 183 0.58 -44.95 -2.32
CA THR A 183 0.32 -43.53 -2.05
C THR A 183 -0.72 -43.42 -0.93
N GLN A 184 -0.25 -43.26 0.31
CA GLN A 184 -1.07 -42.68 1.37
C GLN A 184 -0.85 -41.18 1.33
N THR A 185 -1.88 -40.45 0.89
CA THR A 185 -1.96 -39.00 1.01
C THR A 185 -2.02 -38.67 2.50
N MET A 186 -0.86 -38.47 3.13
CA MET A 186 -0.81 -37.82 4.43
C MET A 186 -0.94 -36.33 4.17
N GLU A 187 -2.11 -35.77 4.49
CA GLU A 187 -2.30 -34.33 4.57
C GLU A 187 -1.29 -33.74 5.55
N ALA A 188 -0.30 -33.02 5.03
CA ALA A 188 0.61 -32.26 5.85
C ALA A 188 -0.18 -31.19 6.60
N VAL A 189 -0.16 -31.27 7.93
CA VAL A 189 -0.78 -30.26 8.79
C VAL A 189 -0.16 -28.90 8.42
N PRO A 190 -0.97 -27.90 8.04
CA PRO A 190 -0.45 -26.58 7.70
C PRO A 190 0.27 -25.98 8.91
N MET A 191 1.45 -25.38 8.70
CA MET A 191 2.25 -24.70 9.74
C MET A 191 1.49 -23.57 10.47
N VAL A 192 0.33 -23.17 9.96
CA VAL A 192 -0.64 -22.33 10.65
C VAL A 192 -1.98 -23.05 10.60
N ALA A 193 -2.46 -23.51 11.75
CA ALA A 193 -3.79 -24.08 11.85
C ALA A 193 -4.82 -23.01 11.45
N GLY A 194 -5.65 -23.30 10.45
CA GLY A 194 -6.78 -22.44 10.13
C GLY A 194 -7.62 -22.24 11.38
N ILE A 195 -8.08 -21.01 11.61
CA ILE A 195 -8.96 -20.67 12.74
C ILE A 195 -10.24 -21.51 12.56
N LYS A 196 -10.37 -22.58 13.35
CA LYS A 196 -11.56 -23.47 13.32
C LYS A 196 -12.68 -22.95 14.21
N THR A 197 -12.38 -21.97 15.06
CA THR A 197 -13.28 -21.40 16.05
C THR A 197 -13.57 -19.95 15.68
N PHE A 198 -14.70 -19.73 15.00
CA PHE A 198 -15.26 -18.39 14.85
C PHE A 198 -16.06 -18.11 16.12
N SER A 199 -15.80 -16.98 16.78
CA SER A 199 -16.44 -16.60 18.05
C SER A 199 -17.92 -16.19 17.91
N GLY A 200 -18.47 -16.23 16.70
CA GLY A 200 -19.87 -15.95 16.40
C GLY A 200 -20.29 -16.70 15.13
N SER A 201 -21.59 -16.87 14.97
CA SER A 201 -22.16 -17.40 13.73
C SER A 201 -21.90 -16.44 12.56
N VAL A 202 -22.13 -16.91 11.33
CA VAL A 202 -22.04 -16.04 10.14
C VAL A 202 -23.09 -14.95 10.25
N GLU A 203 -24.28 -15.28 10.76
CA GLU A 203 -25.35 -14.32 11.06
C GLU A 203 -24.89 -13.23 12.03
N ASP A 204 -24.31 -13.59 13.19
CA ASP A 204 -23.86 -12.62 14.20
C ASP A 204 -22.76 -11.69 13.67
N THR A 205 -21.90 -12.22 12.78
CA THR A 205 -20.79 -11.46 12.18
C THR A 205 -21.31 -10.48 11.13
N VAL A 206 -22.31 -10.89 10.36
CA VAL A 206 -22.98 -10.04 9.37
C VAL A 206 -23.75 -8.94 10.10
N GLU A 207 -24.50 -9.26 11.15
CA GLU A 207 -25.24 -8.31 11.97
C GLU A 207 -24.32 -7.25 12.60
N ASN A 208 -23.24 -7.67 13.26
CA ASN A 208 -22.25 -6.74 13.83
C ASN A 208 -21.61 -5.82 12.79
N LYS A 209 -21.37 -6.32 11.56
CA LYS A 209 -20.81 -5.51 10.47
C LYS A 209 -21.83 -4.53 9.88
N LEU A 210 -23.10 -4.92 9.80
CA LEU A 210 -24.17 -4.04 9.34
C LEU A 210 -24.42 -2.92 10.36
N ASP A 211 -24.42 -3.23 11.66
CA ASP A 211 -24.59 -2.25 12.73
C ASP A 211 -23.44 -1.24 12.83
N THR A 212 -22.23 -1.68 12.51
CA THR A 212 -21.04 -0.82 12.54
C THR A 212 -20.81 -0.03 11.24
N ASP A 213 -21.59 -0.26 10.18
CA ASP A 213 -21.45 0.49 8.92
C ASP A 213 -22.09 1.89 9.03
N PRO A 214 -21.27 2.98 9.03
CA PRO A 214 -21.80 4.33 9.15
C PRO A 214 -22.62 4.77 7.94
N THR A 215 -22.42 4.16 6.77
CA THR A 215 -23.15 4.50 5.56
C THR A 215 -24.56 3.94 5.57
N LEU A 216 -24.71 2.67 6.00
CA LEU A 216 -26.02 2.03 6.15
C LEU A 216 -26.86 2.76 7.19
N ARG A 217 -26.26 3.10 8.35
CA ARG A 217 -26.94 3.86 9.40
C ARG A 217 -27.48 5.21 8.91
N ARG A 218 -26.70 5.94 8.11
CA ARG A 218 -27.13 7.22 7.53
C ARG A 218 -28.27 7.05 6.52
N GLN A 219 -28.20 6.03 5.67
CA GLN A 219 -29.28 5.73 4.72
C GLN A 219 -30.57 5.32 5.44
N TRP A 220 -30.45 4.52 6.50
CA TRP A 220 -31.57 4.11 7.34
C TRP A 220 -32.24 5.30 8.03
N GLU A 221 -31.45 6.22 8.58
CA GLU A 221 -31.94 7.45 9.20
C GLU A 221 -32.66 8.36 8.19
N GLU A 222 -32.16 8.46 6.96
CA GLU A 222 -32.81 9.24 5.92
C GLU A 222 -34.16 8.65 5.50
N VAL A 223 -34.23 7.32 5.36
CA VAL A 223 -35.48 6.61 5.04
C VAL A 223 -36.48 6.76 6.18
N SER A 224 -36.08 6.49 7.42
CA SER A 224 -36.97 6.57 8.58
C SER A 224 -37.51 7.98 8.81
N THR A 225 -36.66 9.00 8.62
CA THR A 225 -37.06 10.41 8.69
C THR A 225 -38.12 10.74 7.64
N ARG A 226 -37.94 10.30 6.40
CA ARG A 226 -38.92 10.53 5.32
C ARG A 226 -40.23 9.81 5.59
N PHE A 227 -40.20 8.60 6.14
CA PHE A 227 -41.41 7.88 6.56
C PHE A 227 -42.15 8.61 7.69
N ALA A 228 -41.43 9.13 8.69
CA ALA A 228 -42.03 9.91 9.78
C ALA A 228 -42.66 11.25 9.32
N TYR A 229 -42.24 11.79 8.18
CA TYR A 229 -42.89 12.95 7.56
C TYR A 229 -44.19 12.59 6.84
N VAL A 230 -44.29 11.39 6.26
CA VAL A 230 -45.42 10.98 5.42
C VAL A 230 -46.51 10.27 6.23
N PHE A 231 -46.13 9.41 7.17
CA PHE A 231 -47.04 8.56 7.93
C PHE A 231 -47.16 8.99 9.38
N ALA A 232 -48.38 8.90 9.93
CA ALA A 232 -48.66 9.14 11.35
C ALA A 232 -48.06 8.04 12.23
N ASP A 233 -48.06 6.79 11.73
CA ASP A 233 -47.40 5.64 12.35
C ASP A 233 -46.38 5.04 11.36
N PRO A 234 -45.09 5.41 11.47
CA PRO A 234 -44.05 4.95 10.55
C PRO A 234 -43.73 3.46 10.73
N GLU A 235 -43.89 2.88 11.93
CA GLU A 235 -43.59 1.47 12.18
C GLU A 235 -44.65 0.56 11.56
N ALA A 236 -45.94 0.92 11.70
CA ALA A 236 -47.02 0.18 11.07
C ALA A 236 -46.94 0.26 9.53
N ALA A 237 -46.65 1.43 8.98
CA ALA A 237 -46.48 1.62 7.54
C ALA A 237 -45.30 0.80 6.99
N PHE A 238 -44.20 0.73 7.73
CA PHE A 238 -43.02 -0.04 7.34
C PHE A 238 -43.31 -1.56 7.32
N ARG A 239 -44.03 -2.07 8.32
CA ARG A 239 -44.46 -3.48 8.37
C ARG A 239 -45.43 -3.82 7.24
N ALA A 240 -46.37 -2.92 6.93
CA ALA A 240 -47.34 -3.09 5.85
C ALA A 240 -46.68 -3.15 4.46
N MET A 241 -45.53 -2.49 4.29
CA MET A 241 -44.77 -2.50 3.03
C MET A 241 -43.99 -3.81 2.79
N ASN A 242 -43.87 -4.68 3.80
CA ASN A 242 -43.19 -5.97 3.73
C ASN A 242 -41.80 -5.88 3.06
N PHE A 243 -40.89 -5.14 3.71
CA PHE A 243 -39.55 -4.85 3.18
C PHE A 243 -38.73 -6.10 2.85
N ASP A 244 -38.93 -7.21 3.57
CA ASP A 244 -38.24 -8.47 3.30
C ASP A 244 -38.55 -9.00 1.90
N ALA A 245 -39.81 -8.89 1.45
CA ALA A 245 -40.22 -9.27 0.10
C ALA A 245 -39.75 -8.28 -0.98
N VAL A 246 -39.62 -7.00 -0.63
CA VAL A 246 -39.12 -5.92 -1.50
C VAL A 246 -37.61 -6.04 -1.73
N LEU A 247 -36.85 -6.54 -0.76
CA LEU A 247 -35.40 -6.72 -0.88
C LEU A 247 -35.02 -7.95 -1.71
N VAL A 248 -35.87 -8.97 -1.73
CA VAL A 248 -35.60 -10.24 -2.43
C VAL A 248 -36.01 -10.20 -3.90
N ASP A 249 -37.15 -9.58 -4.23
CA ASP A 249 -37.65 -9.51 -5.61
C ASP A 249 -37.71 -8.07 -6.15
N LYS A 250 -37.23 -7.89 -7.38
CA LYS A 250 -37.12 -6.58 -8.02
C LYS A 250 -38.46 -6.09 -8.57
N GLU A 251 -39.35 -7.01 -8.94
CA GLU A 251 -40.67 -6.64 -9.45
C GLU A 251 -41.63 -6.25 -8.31
N THR A 252 -41.59 -6.95 -7.16
CA THR A 252 -42.28 -6.50 -5.94
C THR A 252 -41.80 -5.14 -5.46
N ALA A 253 -40.50 -4.85 -5.55
CA ALA A 253 -39.95 -3.53 -5.21
C ALA A 253 -40.53 -2.40 -6.08
N LYS A 254 -40.65 -2.61 -7.39
CA LYS A 254 -41.26 -1.63 -8.30
C LYS A 254 -42.73 -1.40 -7.96
N LEU A 255 -43.48 -2.47 -7.70
CA LEU A 255 -44.89 -2.38 -7.32
C LEU A 255 -45.07 -1.62 -6.00
N ALA A 256 -44.24 -1.91 -4.99
CA ALA A 256 -44.29 -1.20 -3.71
C ALA A 256 -43.99 0.30 -3.86
N LEU A 257 -43.00 0.67 -4.69
CA LEU A 257 -42.69 2.08 -5.01
C LEU A 257 -43.83 2.77 -5.79
N GLN A 258 -44.48 2.05 -6.70
CA GLN A 258 -45.65 2.57 -7.40
C GLN A 258 -46.80 2.84 -6.43
N THR A 259 -47.08 1.92 -5.51
CA THR A 259 -48.12 2.08 -4.48
C THR A 259 -47.83 3.25 -3.55
N LEU A 260 -46.57 3.46 -3.15
CA LEU A 260 -46.17 4.65 -2.38
C LEU A 260 -46.45 5.96 -3.11
N THR A 261 -46.39 5.94 -4.45
CA THR A 261 -46.61 7.13 -5.28
C THR A 261 -48.09 7.38 -5.55
N THR A 262 -48.86 6.32 -5.80
CA THR A 262 -50.26 6.42 -6.26
C THR A 262 -51.28 6.33 -5.13
N ALA A 263 -51.01 5.55 -4.08
CA ALA A 263 -51.93 5.29 -2.99
C ALA A 263 -51.22 5.15 -1.64
N PRO A 264 -50.49 6.17 -1.15
CA PRO A 264 -49.72 6.06 0.10
C PRO A 264 -50.62 5.76 1.31
N ALA A 265 -51.88 6.20 1.31
CA ALA A 265 -52.83 5.92 2.38
C ALA A 265 -53.20 4.42 2.55
N SER A 266 -52.92 3.56 1.56
CA SER A 266 -53.15 2.11 1.69
C SER A 266 -52.07 1.41 2.49
N ILE A 267 -50.91 2.06 2.69
CA ILE A 267 -49.76 1.51 3.42
C ILE A 267 -49.87 1.88 4.91
N GLY A 268 -50.41 3.06 5.22
CA GLY A 268 -50.65 3.49 6.59
C GLY A 268 -51.35 4.84 6.67
N PRO A 269 -51.82 5.23 7.88
CA PRO A 269 -52.44 6.52 8.11
C PRO A 269 -51.43 7.65 7.82
N LEU A 270 -51.82 8.61 7.00
CA LEU A 270 -50.96 9.73 6.60
C LEU A 270 -50.93 10.80 7.69
N ARG A 271 -49.78 11.44 7.85
CA ARG A 271 -49.62 12.52 8.82
C ARG A 271 -50.31 13.79 8.29
N GLY A 272 -51.29 14.32 9.04
CA GLY A 272 -52.00 15.56 8.69
C GLY A 272 -53.30 15.38 7.88
N LYS A 273 -53.88 14.19 7.88
CA LYS A 273 -55.27 13.94 7.48
C LYS A 273 -56.09 13.41 8.64
#